data_AF-A0A845DRL2-F1
#
_entry.id   AF-A0A845DRL2-F1
#
_cell.length_a   1.000
_cell.length_b   1.000
_cell.length_c   1.000
_cell.angle_alpha   90.00
_cell.angle_beta   90.00
_cell.angle_gamma   90.00
#
_symmetry.space_group_name_H-M   'P 1'
#
loop_
_entity.id
_entity.type
_entity.pdbx_description
1 polymer ?
#
loop_
_entity_poly.entity_id
_entity_poly.type
_entity_poly.pdbx_seq_one_letter_code
_entity_poly.pdbx_strand_id
1 'polypeptide(L)'
;MIEAAVLQIKAPEVGVSVTDEEVEKTLREEVAQGQGALTVPQATATADAAAEATATAETFTPTPVPSPTPTPEDEADSEPTAAAAGAEPETVEEAPTPEPPAVLTDALYQEGLSTLEDNLRENAGMNLASYREVIRARLLRNKVSETISQELVSSTEEQVRVRHILISVDPEPPSETEESSGETEGETSPPGTPSPVSESEQEKDESTDAPATELTEGDAVEDDEGDGRSPPEVPTPPEIWNPDANGDGRVDDAEALAFAKTLHQRILDGEDFADLALRFSNDPGSGSQGGELGWAGRGRYVPEFEEAAFSLEVGEMSAPVKSTFGYHIIEVLERDDERPKEEASLQQEYAEAFQTWLQEQVLSLNIDRPDNLSAKLPRNLGDSDDQ
;
A
#
# COMPACT_ATOMS: atom_id res chain seq x y z
N MET A 1 22.86 15.84 17.10
CA MET A 1 23.58 17.08 17.51
C MET A 1 23.15 18.28 16.69
N ILE A 2 23.56 18.41 15.42
CA ILE A 2 23.27 19.60 14.59
C ILE A 2 21.75 19.87 14.50
N GLU A 3 20.96 18.88 14.08
CA GLU A 3 19.49 18.99 13.99
C GLU A 3 18.83 19.43 15.31
N ALA A 4 19.21 18.83 16.44
CA ALA A 4 18.67 19.16 17.75
C ALA A 4 18.91 20.63 18.13
N ALA A 5 20.08 21.18 17.78
CA ALA A 5 20.39 22.59 18.00
C ALA A 5 19.65 23.52 17.02
N VAL A 6 19.46 23.11 15.77
CA VAL A 6 18.59 23.83 14.80
C VAL A 6 17.17 23.89 15.32
N LEU A 7 16.63 22.77 15.81
CA LEU A 7 15.31 22.70 16.43
C LEU A 7 15.22 23.55 17.70
N GLN A 8 16.26 23.58 18.54
CA GLN A 8 16.31 24.45 19.72
C GLN A 8 16.35 25.95 19.38
N ILE A 9 16.94 26.32 18.24
CA ILE A 9 16.93 27.70 17.71
C ILE A 9 15.56 28.03 17.08
N LYS A 10 14.94 27.09 16.35
CA LYS A 10 13.75 27.34 15.54
C LYS A 10 12.40 27.08 16.22
N ALA A 11 12.33 26.20 17.23
CA ALA A 11 11.08 25.93 17.94
C ALA A 11 10.39 27.21 18.47
N PRO A 12 11.09 28.19 19.08
CA PRO A 12 10.45 29.44 19.52
C PRO A 12 9.95 30.33 18.36
N GLU A 13 10.53 30.23 17.16
CA GLU A 13 10.06 30.96 15.98
C GLU A 13 8.72 30.40 15.47
N VAL A 14 8.52 29.07 15.57
CA VAL A 14 7.29 28.36 15.18
C VAL A 14 6.29 28.21 16.34
N GLY A 15 6.48 28.94 17.45
CA GLY A 15 5.59 28.92 18.62
C GLY A 15 5.67 27.66 19.49
N VAL A 16 6.63 26.76 19.25
CA VAL A 16 6.79 25.48 19.94
C VAL A 16 7.77 25.59 21.12
N SER A 17 7.42 24.95 22.22
CA SER A 17 8.32 24.72 23.37
C SER A 17 8.05 23.36 24.02
N VAL A 18 9.01 22.88 24.81
CA VAL A 18 8.87 21.68 25.67
C VAL A 18 9.19 22.08 27.11
N THR A 19 8.31 21.72 28.05
CA THR A 19 8.50 22.01 29.49
C THR A 19 9.19 20.85 30.22
N ASP A 20 9.74 21.13 31.40
CA ASP A 20 10.33 20.09 32.25
C ASP A 20 9.28 19.09 32.78
N GLU A 21 8.03 19.52 32.91
CA GLU A 21 6.90 18.65 33.27
C GLU A 21 6.59 17.64 32.15
N GLU A 22 6.68 18.05 30.89
CA GLU A 22 6.53 17.12 29.75
C GLU A 22 7.69 16.12 29.67
N VAL A 23 8.92 16.57 29.92
CA VAL A 23 10.11 15.71 29.99
C VAL A 23 9.99 14.69 31.13
N GLU A 24 9.59 15.12 32.33
CA GLU A 24 9.43 14.23 33.49
C GLU A 24 8.22 13.29 33.35
N LYS A 25 7.14 13.74 32.69
CA LYS A 25 6.00 12.89 32.31
C LYS A 25 6.48 11.76 31.38
N THR A 26 7.15 12.09 30.28
CA THR A 26 7.65 11.09 29.32
C THR A 26 8.70 10.16 29.95
N LEU A 27 9.57 10.67 30.83
CA LEU A 27 10.49 9.84 31.60
C LEU A 27 9.76 8.86 32.52
N ARG A 28 8.66 9.28 33.17
CA ARG A 28 7.81 8.39 33.98
C ARG A 28 7.06 7.36 33.12
N GLU A 29 6.63 7.73 31.92
CA GLU A 29 6.01 6.81 30.95
C GLU A 29 7.00 5.75 30.43
N GLU A 30 8.27 6.11 30.17
CA GLU A 30 9.33 5.18 29.78
C GLU A 30 9.73 4.22 30.91
N VAL A 31 9.84 4.72 32.16
CA VAL A 31 10.09 3.86 33.32
C VAL A 31 8.91 2.91 33.59
N ALA A 32 7.67 3.37 33.41
CA ALA A 32 6.49 2.51 33.52
C ALA A 32 6.54 1.36 32.52
N GLN A 33 6.78 1.67 31.23
CA GLN A 33 6.92 0.68 30.16
C GLN A 33 8.06 -0.31 30.43
N GLY A 34 9.22 0.17 30.87
CA GLY A 34 10.38 -0.67 31.22
C GLY A 34 10.14 -1.63 32.40
N GLN A 35 9.16 -1.34 33.26
CA GLN A 35 8.73 -2.21 34.36
C GLN A 35 7.46 -3.03 34.05
N GLY A 36 6.85 -2.88 32.87
CA GLY A 36 5.55 -3.48 32.56
C GLY A 36 4.38 -2.89 33.35
N ALA A 37 4.54 -1.68 33.89
CA ALA A 37 3.58 -0.97 34.72
C ALA A 37 2.82 0.11 33.92
N LEU A 38 1.66 0.54 34.44
CA LEU A 38 0.94 1.72 33.95
C LEU A 38 1.25 2.94 34.82
N THR A 39 1.38 4.12 34.22
CA THR A 39 1.37 5.37 34.99
C THR A 39 -0.03 5.61 35.61
N VAL A 40 -0.10 6.41 36.67
CA VAL A 40 -1.38 6.73 37.33
C VAL A 40 -2.45 7.26 36.34
N PRO A 41 -2.15 8.20 35.42
CA PRO A 41 -3.14 8.65 34.43
C PRO A 41 -3.63 7.54 33.48
N GLN A 42 -2.74 6.62 33.06
CA GLN A 42 -3.12 5.49 32.21
C GLN A 42 -4.01 4.49 32.96
N ALA A 43 -3.70 4.23 34.25
CA ALA A 43 -4.51 3.36 35.09
C ALA A 43 -5.91 3.96 35.34
N THR A 44 -6.01 5.27 35.55
CA THR A 44 -7.29 5.99 35.63
C THR A 44 -8.08 5.87 34.32
N ALA A 45 -7.47 6.21 33.17
CA ALA A 45 -8.15 6.13 31.88
C ALA A 45 -8.62 4.69 31.53
N THR A 46 -7.87 3.67 31.95
CA THR A 46 -8.25 2.26 31.80
C THR A 46 -9.46 1.91 32.67
N ALA A 47 -9.52 2.42 33.91
CA ALA A 47 -10.64 2.21 34.82
C ALA A 47 -11.91 2.94 34.34
N ASP A 48 -11.78 4.16 33.83
CA ASP A 48 -12.89 4.94 33.27
C ASP A 48 -13.47 4.25 32.02
N ALA A 49 -12.62 3.83 31.08
CA ALA A 49 -13.05 3.08 29.89
C ALA A 49 -13.73 1.74 30.24
N ALA A 50 -13.27 1.04 31.28
CA ALA A 50 -13.91 -0.18 31.77
C ALA A 50 -15.29 0.09 32.40
N ALA A 51 -15.48 1.24 33.06
CA ALA A 51 -16.78 1.68 33.56
C ALA A 51 -17.76 2.00 32.42
N GLU A 52 -17.31 2.70 31.36
CA GLU A 52 -18.13 2.99 30.17
C GLU A 52 -18.53 1.72 29.41
N ALA A 53 -17.61 0.76 29.27
CA ALA A 53 -17.90 -0.54 28.67
C ALA A 53 -18.93 -1.34 29.50
N THR A 54 -18.81 -1.32 30.83
CA THR A 54 -19.75 -1.99 31.75
C THR A 54 -21.14 -1.34 31.69
N ALA A 55 -21.21 -0.01 31.69
CA ALA A 55 -22.48 0.74 31.56
C ALA A 55 -23.16 0.47 30.20
N THR A 56 -22.39 0.24 29.13
CA THR A 56 -22.92 -0.16 27.83
C THR A 56 -23.49 -1.58 27.88
N ALA A 57 -22.79 -2.52 28.51
CA ALA A 57 -23.20 -3.92 28.61
C ALA A 57 -24.53 -4.11 29.37
N GLU A 58 -24.80 -3.34 30.44
CA GLU A 58 -26.07 -3.43 31.18
C GLU A 58 -27.31 -3.02 30.36
N THR A 59 -27.13 -2.39 29.19
CA THR A 59 -28.27 -2.03 28.30
C THR A 59 -28.67 -3.14 27.31
N PHE A 60 -27.87 -4.21 27.17
CA PHE A 60 -28.13 -5.29 26.22
C PHE A 60 -29.11 -6.34 26.78
N THR A 61 -30.37 -6.29 26.37
CA THR A 61 -31.35 -7.34 26.69
C THR A 61 -31.18 -8.57 25.78
N PRO A 62 -30.87 -9.77 26.29
CA PRO A 62 -30.71 -10.95 25.46
C PRO A 62 -32.04 -11.44 24.86
N THR A 63 -32.03 -11.78 23.56
CA THR A 63 -33.22 -12.32 22.86
C THR A 63 -33.53 -13.75 23.35
N PRO A 64 -34.79 -14.08 23.69
CA PRO A 64 -35.15 -15.43 24.13
C PRO A 64 -35.08 -16.45 23.00
N VAL A 65 -34.37 -17.57 23.22
CA VAL A 65 -34.20 -18.66 22.26
C VAL A 65 -35.39 -19.63 22.31
N PRO A 66 -35.99 -20.04 21.16
CA PRO A 66 -37.08 -21.01 21.14
C PRO A 66 -36.59 -22.45 21.39
N SER A 67 -37.37 -23.23 22.13
CA SER A 67 -37.06 -24.64 22.44
C SER A 67 -37.47 -25.60 21.31
N PRO A 68 -36.63 -26.59 20.92
CA PRO A 68 -36.97 -27.55 19.88
C PRO A 68 -37.91 -28.68 20.37
N THR A 69 -38.74 -29.18 19.44
CA THR A 69 -39.64 -30.34 19.66
C THR A 69 -39.07 -31.59 18.99
N PRO A 70 -39.03 -32.76 19.65
CA PRO A 70 -38.49 -33.99 19.07
C PRO A 70 -39.45 -34.63 18.04
N THR A 71 -38.86 -35.31 17.05
CA THR A 71 -39.52 -36.14 16.02
C THR A 71 -38.81 -37.52 15.99
N PRO A 72 -39.51 -38.65 15.86
CA PRO A 72 -38.93 -39.97 16.15
C PRO A 72 -38.20 -40.65 14.98
N GLU A 73 -37.10 -41.32 15.35
CA GLU A 73 -36.68 -42.70 15.00
C GLU A 73 -36.77 -43.22 13.55
N ASP A 74 -35.61 -43.66 13.03
CA ASP A 74 -35.46 -44.87 12.20
C ASP A 74 -34.21 -45.65 12.72
N GLU A 75 -34.14 -46.96 12.54
CA GLU A 75 -33.19 -47.85 13.26
C GLU A 75 -31.96 -48.27 12.43
N ALA A 76 -30.81 -48.50 13.10
CA ALA A 76 -30.12 -49.81 13.07
C ALA A 76 -28.82 -49.91 13.92
N ASP A 77 -28.70 -51.07 14.59
CA ASP A 77 -27.47 -51.84 14.91
C ASP A 77 -26.62 -51.55 16.18
N SER A 78 -25.99 -52.64 16.66
CA SER A 78 -25.03 -52.85 17.76
C SER A 78 -25.54 -52.91 19.22
N GLU A 79 -25.02 -53.91 19.95
CA GLU A 79 -25.47 -54.39 21.28
C GLU A 79 -24.82 -53.68 22.50
N PRO A 80 -25.40 -53.81 23.72
CA PRO A 80 -25.11 -52.93 24.85
C PRO A 80 -24.04 -53.42 25.83
N THR A 81 -23.38 -52.51 26.57
CA THR A 81 -22.77 -52.79 27.89
C THR A 81 -22.62 -51.55 28.79
N ALA A 82 -23.35 -51.58 29.91
CA ALA A 82 -23.05 -51.06 31.25
C ALA A 82 -22.88 -49.54 31.58
N ALA A 83 -23.29 -49.26 32.83
CA ALA A 83 -22.83 -48.21 33.75
C ALA A 83 -23.21 -46.75 33.44
N ALA A 84 -24.28 -46.28 34.09
CA ALA A 84 -24.53 -44.86 34.29
C ALA A 84 -23.57 -44.27 35.35
N ALA A 85 -22.96 -43.13 35.03
CA ALA A 85 -22.48 -42.16 36.00
C ALA A 85 -23.37 -40.91 35.88
N GLY A 86 -23.78 -40.33 37.01
CA GLY A 86 -24.55 -39.09 36.99
C GLY A 86 -23.62 -37.92 36.66
N ALA A 87 -24.03 -37.05 35.74
CA ALA A 87 -23.38 -35.76 35.58
C ALA A 87 -23.69 -34.91 36.82
N GLU A 88 -22.67 -34.70 37.66
CA GLU A 88 -22.66 -33.58 38.60
C GLU A 88 -22.69 -32.27 37.78
N PRO A 89 -23.33 -31.19 38.26
CA PRO A 89 -23.29 -29.92 37.56
C PRO A 89 -21.83 -29.46 37.48
N GLU A 90 -21.30 -29.27 36.28
CA GLU A 90 -19.94 -28.75 36.13
C GLU A 90 -19.86 -27.38 36.79
N THR A 91 -19.03 -27.28 37.82
CA THR A 91 -18.69 -26.01 38.44
C THR A 91 -18.04 -25.17 37.36
N VAL A 92 -18.71 -24.12 36.91
CA VAL A 92 -18.09 -23.12 36.02
C VAL A 92 -16.92 -22.54 36.79
N GLU A 93 -15.70 -22.92 36.39
CA GLU A 93 -14.49 -22.41 37.01
C GLU A 93 -14.44 -20.91 36.68
N GLU A 94 -14.63 -20.08 37.72
CA GLU A 94 -14.70 -18.64 37.59
C GLU A 94 -13.36 -18.15 37.03
N ALA A 95 -13.38 -17.72 35.75
CA ALA A 95 -12.16 -17.40 35.02
C ALA A 95 -11.33 -16.40 35.84
N PRO A 96 -10.03 -16.66 36.05
CA PRO A 96 -9.24 -15.92 37.02
C PRO A 96 -9.30 -14.43 36.68
N THR A 97 -9.91 -13.65 37.60
CA THR A 97 -10.07 -12.21 37.43
C THR A 97 -8.70 -11.62 37.12
N PRO A 98 -8.52 -10.94 35.98
CA PRO A 98 -7.20 -10.43 35.58
C PRO A 98 -6.68 -9.52 36.69
N GLU A 99 -5.53 -9.87 37.26
CA GLU A 99 -4.91 -9.09 38.33
C GLU A 99 -4.65 -7.67 37.79
N PRO A 100 -5.12 -6.62 38.48
CA PRO A 100 -5.12 -5.27 37.90
C PRO A 100 -3.70 -4.84 37.56
N PRO A 101 -3.47 -4.24 36.38
CA PRO A 101 -2.13 -3.93 35.90
C PRO A 101 -1.38 -3.05 36.90
N ALA A 102 -0.14 -3.42 37.20
CA ALA A 102 0.66 -2.77 38.24
C ALA A 102 0.79 -1.26 37.97
N VAL A 103 0.38 -0.45 38.94
CA VAL A 103 0.45 1.01 38.82
C VAL A 103 1.81 1.49 39.33
N LEU A 104 2.51 2.29 38.51
CA LEU A 104 3.80 2.87 38.84
C LEU A 104 3.66 3.88 39.99
N THR A 105 3.88 3.41 41.21
CA THR A 105 4.00 4.25 42.41
C THR A 105 5.29 5.06 42.39
N ASP A 106 5.36 6.15 43.16
CA ASP A 106 6.57 6.97 43.26
C ASP A 106 7.80 6.18 43.75
N ALA A 107 7.61 5.15 44.59
CA ALA A 107 8.70 4.28 45.03
C ALA A 107 9.26 3.44 43.87
N LEU A 108 8.38 2.78 43.11
CA LEU A 108 8.76 2.01 41.91
C LEU A 108 9.37 2.90 40.82
N TYR A 109 8.90 4.15 40.72
CA TYR A 109 9.48 5.14 39.81
C TYR A 109 10.92 5.50 40.21
N GLN A 110 11.22 5.75 41.49
CA GLN A 110 12.59 6.03 41.94
C GLN A 110 13.53 4.81 41.77
N GLU A 111 13.03 3.59 42.01
CA GLU A 111 13.77 2.35 41.75
C GLU A 111 14.06 2.15 40.24
N GLY A 112 13.08 2.46 39.39
CA GLY A 112 13.23 2.44 37.94
C GLY A 112 14.18 3.53 37.43
N LEU A 113 14.16 4.73 38.01
CA LEU A 113 15.12 5.80 37.69
C LEU A 113 16.56 5.43 38.06
N SER A 114 16.78 4.83 39.23
CA SER A 114 18.12 4.34 39.62
C SER A 114 18.61 3.26 38.64
N THR A 115 17.74 2.30 38.33
CA THR A 115 18.02 1.22 37.36
C THR A 115 18.35 1.78 35.97
N LEU A 116 17.60 2.80 35.52
CA LEU A 116 17.82 3.49 34.26
C LEU A 116 19.13 4.29 34.26
N GLU A 117 19.47 5.01 35.33
CA GLU A 117 20.71 5.77 35.41
C GLU A 117 21.95 4.86 35.43
N ASP A 118 21.93 3.75 36.16
CA ASP A 118 23.00 2.75 36.11
C ASP A 118 23.14 2.17 34.69
N ASN A 119 22.02 1.84 34.01
CA ASN A 119 22.05 1.29 32.65
C ASN A 119 22.55 2.30 31.60
N LEU A 120 22.12 3.56 31.69
CA LEU A 120 22.60 4.67 30.87
C LEU A 120 24.10 4.91 31.07
N ARG A 121 24.58 4.78 32.30
CA ARG A 121 25.98 4.96 32.65
C ARG A 121 26.87 3.84 32.13
N GLU A 122 26.41 2.58 32.22
CA GLU A 122 27.14 1.41 31.72
C GLU A 122 27.14 1.33 30.19
N ASN A 123 25.98 1.52 29.54
CA ASN A 123 25.81 1.26 28.10
C ASN A 123 25.99 2.50 27.21
N ALA A 124 25.69 3.72 27.71
CA ALA A 124 25.77 4.96 26.94
C ALA A 124 26.76 6.00 27.50
N GLY A 125 27.38 5.74 28.66
CA GLY A 125 28.23 6.71 29.36
C GLY A 125 27.49 7.97 29.81
N MET A 126 26.16 7.90 29.92
CA MET A 126 25.24 9.04 30.09
C MET A 126 24.70 9.10 31.53
N ASN A 127 24.39 10.31 32.02
CA ASN A 127 23.68 10.50 33.29
C ASN A 127 22.22 10.92 33.05
N LEU A 128 21.39 10.85 34.10
CA LEU A 128 19.95 11.10 33.97
C LEU A 128 19.61 12.53 33.52
N ALA A 129 20.45 13.52 33.85
CA ALA A 129 20.31 14.89 33.36
C ALA A 129 20.50 14.98 31.83
N SER A 130 21.56 14.34 31.30
CA SER A 130 21.80 14.27 29.85
C SER A 130 20.71 13.49 29.12
N TYR A 131 20.11 12.48 29.77
CA TYR A 131 18.99 11.74 29.21
C TYR A 131 17.70 12.59 29.13
N ARG A 132 17.44 13.45 30.12
CA ARG A 132 16.37 14.46 30.05
C ARG A 132 16.55 15.42 28.86
N GLU A 133 17.79 15.78 28.49
CA GLU A 133 18.05 16.54 27.25
C GLU A 133 17.71 15.74 25.98
N VAL A 134 17.98 14.42 25.94
CA VAL A 134 17.59 13.56 24.82
C VAL A 134 16.06 13.48 24.69
N ILE A 135 15.34 13.32 25.81
CA ILE A 135 13.87 13.37 25.83
C ILE A 135 13.38 14.74 25.34
N ARG A 136 13.92 15.85 25.86
CA ARG A 136 13.52 17.21 25.46
C ARG A 136 13.74 17.42 23.96
N ALA A 137 14.88 17.01 23.42
CA ALA A 137 15.18 17.09 21.99
C ALA A 137 14.24 16.25 21.12
N ARG A 138 13.86 15.04 21.56
CA ARG A 138 12.86 14.20 20.88
C ARG A 138 11.47 14.83 20.88
N LEU A 139 11.00 15.29 22.05
CA LEU A 139 9.71 15.99 22.17
C LEU A 139 9.68 17.27 21.31
N LEU A 140 10.79 18.02 21.26
CA LEU A 140 10.91 19.23 20.45
C LEU A 140 10.86 18.91 18.96
N ARG A 141 11.58 17.86 18.50
CA ARG A 141 11.53 17.37 17.13
C ARG A 141 10.11 17.00 16.72
N ASN A 142 9.39 16.25 17.57
CA ASN A 142 8.04 15.81 17.28
C ASN A 142 7.07 17.02 17.16
N LYS A 143 7.05 17.92 18.14
CA LYS A 143 6.17 19.11 18.11
C LYS A 143 6.47 20.06 16.95
N VAL A 144 7.76 20.30 16.64
CA VAL A 144 8.15 21.15 15.50
C VAL A 144 7.78 20.49 14.18
N SER A 145 8.01 19.18 14.03
CA SER A 145 7.57 18.42 12.85
C SER A 145 6.07 18.50 12.66
N GLU A 146 5.28 18.22 13.70
CA GLU A 146 3.82 18.30 13.64
C GLU A 146 3.33 19.71 13.24
N THR A 147 3.87 20.76 13.88
CA THR A 147 3.48 22.16 13.61
C THR A 147 3.84 22.59 12.19
N ILE A 148 5.08 22.34 11.74
CA ILE A 148 5.54 22.73 10.40
C ILE A 148 4.86 21.91 9.31
N SER A 149 4.64 20.61 9.51
CA SER A 149 3.98 19.78 8.50
C SER A 149 2.51 20.17 8.33
N GLN A 150 1.80 20.56 9.39
CA GLN A 150 0.44 21.11 9.31
C GLN A 150 0.38 22.49 8.63
N GLU A 151 1.47 23.26 8.60
CA GLU A 151 1.56 24.54 7.87
C GLU A 151 1.93 24.34 6.39
N LEU A 152 2.78 23.34 6.08
CA LEU A 152 3.32 23.11 4.73
C LEU A 152 2.49 22.15 3.86
N VAL A 153 1.71 21.23 4.45
CA VAL A 153 1.03 20.14 3.74
C VAL A 153 -0.47 20.18 4.01
N SER A 154 -1.29 20.13 2.95
CA SER A 154 -2.73 20.00 3.09
C SER A 154 -3.12 18.60 3.56
N SER A 155 -4.01 18.53 4.56
CA SER A 155 -4.66 17.29 5.00
C SER A 155 -5.70 16.74 4.02
N THR A 156 -6.02 17.52 2.98
CA THR A 156 -6.96 17.23 1.92
C THR A 156 -6.30 17.34 0.54
N GLU A 157 -6.89 16.70 -0.47
CA GLU A 157 -6.50 16.82 -1.88
C GLU A 157 -7.70 16.63 -2.82
N GLU A 158 -7.52 16.98 -4.09
CA GLU A 158 -8.43 16.63 -5.17
C GLU A 158 -8.36 15.12 -5.44
N GLN A 159 -9.46 14.41 -5.21
CA GLN A 159 -9.60 12.99 -5.52
C GLN A 159 -10.77 12.75 -6.47
N VAL A 160 -10.62 11.75 -7.35
CA VAL A 160 -11.69 11.22 -8.20
C VAL A 160 -12.03 9.78 -7.77
N ARG A 161 -13.30 9.40 -7.85
CA ARG A 161 -13.73 7.99 -7.87
C ARG A 161 -14.06 7.61 -9.30
N VAL A 162 -13.40 6.59 -9.83
CA VAL A 162 -13.55 6.18 -11.24
C VAL A 162 -13.82 4.69 -11.38
N ARG A 163 -14.40 4.31 -12.51
CA ARG A 163 -14.35 2.94 -13.03
C ARG A 163 -13.71 2.89 -14.42
N HIS A 164 -13.09 1.76 -14.76
CA HIS A 164 -12.47 1.58 -16.07
C HIS A 164 -12.65 0.19 -16.69
N ILE A 165 -12.46 0.10 -18.00
CA ILE A 165 -12.22 -1.15 -18.73
C ILE A 165 -10.84 -1.04 -19.35
N LEU A 166 -9.92 -1.96 -19.01
CA LEU A 166 -8.62 -2.10 -19.67
C LEU A 166 -8.72 -3.21 -20.73
N ILE A 167 -8.40 -2.90 -21.99
CA ILE A 167 -8.08 -3.89 -23.01
C ILE A 167 -6.56 -3.92 -23.17
N SER A 168 -5.92 -4.99 -22.71
CA SER A 168 -4.46 -5.06 -22.66
C SER A 168 -3.85 -5.12 -24.06
N VAL A 169 -2.69 -4.46 -24.21
CA VAL A 169 -1.79 -4.62 -25.36
C VAL A 169 -0.45 -5.05 -24.83
N ASP A 170 0.04 -6.19 -25.30
CA ASP A 170 1.32 -6.74 -24.86
C ASP A 170 2.45 -5.80 -25.32
N PRO A 171 3.28 -5.24 -24.41
CA PRO A 171 4.28 -4.25 -24.79
C PRO A 171 5.20 -4.82 -25.87
N GLU A 172 5.47 -4.04 -26.92
CA GLU A 172 6.56 -4.40 -27.83
C GLU A 172 7.87 -4.43 -27.02
N PRO A 173 8.71 -5.47 -27.18
CA PRO A 173 10.05 -5.41 -26.62
C PRO A 173 10.74 -4.16 -27.18
N PRO A 174 11.45 -3.37 -26.36
CA PRO A 174 12.01 -2.10 -26.81
C PRO A 174 12.89 -2.36 -28.02
N SER A 175 12.54 -1.73 -29.16
CA SER A 175 13.28 -1.85 -30.41
C SER A 175 14.77 -1.66 -30.14
N GLU A 176 15.58 -2.67 -30.49
CA GLU A 176 17.02 -2.64 -30.30
C GLU A 176 17.59 -1.43 -31.05
N THR A 177 17.77 -0.35 -30.30
CA THR A 177 18.15 0.95 -30.85
C THR A 177 19.64 0.85 -31.13
N GLU A 178 19.99 0.58 -32.39
CA GLU A 178 21.31 0.08 -32.80
C GLU A 178 22.45 0.71 -31.99
N GLU A 179 23.10 -0.10 -31.14
CA GLU A 179 24.28 0.34 -30.41
C GLU A 179 25.38 0.66 -31.42
N SER A 180 25.57 1.96 -31.66
CA SER A 180 26.54 2.46 -32.62
C SER A 180 27.95 2.01 -32.22
N SER A 181 28.45 1.01 -32.93
CA SER A 181 29.64 0.24 -32.59
C SER A 181 30.92 1.06 -32.76
N GLY A 182 31.26 1.81 -31.72
CA GLY A 182 32.50 2.57 -31.62
C GLY A 182 33.72 1.66 -31.47
N GLU A 183 34.30 1.22 -32.59
CA GLU A 183 35.55 0.46 -32.62
C GLU A 183 36.72 1.23 -31.98
N THR A 184 37.35 0.64 -30.95
CA THR A 184 38.78 0.87 -30.63
C THR A 184 39.44 -0.44 -30.23
N GLU A 185 40.43 -0.88 -31.00
CA GLU A 185 41.17 -2.13 -30.79
C GLU A 185 42.14 -2.07 -29.59
N GLY A 186 42.45 -3.23 -28.98
CA GLY A 186 43.45 -3.34 -27.91
C GLY A 186 43.72 -4.78 -27.46
N GLU A 187 44.80 -5.38 -27.98
CA GLU A 187 45.34 -6.69 -27.57
C GLU A 187 45.66 -6.76 -26.05
N THR A 188 45.72 -7.91 -25.36
CA THR A 188 46.36 -9.20 -25.71
C THR A 188 45.69 -10.43 -25.07
N SER A 189 45.92 -11.64 -25.60
CA SER A 189 45.32 -12.92 -25.14
C SER A 189 46.19 -14.15 -25.51
N PRO A 190 45.88 -15.40 -25.08
CA PRO A 190 45.74 -15.89 -23.71
C PRO A 190 46.98 -16.77 -23.33
N PRO A 191 47.10 -18.11 -23.49
CA PRO A 191 46.18 -19.27 -23.47
C PRO A 191 46.36 -20.19 -22.23
N GLY A 192 45.49 -21.20 -22.03
CA GLY A 192 45.59 -22.17 -20.92
C GLY A 192 44.45 -23.19 -20.77
N THR A 193 44.25 -24.04 -21.79
CA THR A 193 43.22 -25.11 -21.93
C THR A 193 43.57 -26.43 -21.17
N PRO A 194 42.73 -27.50 -21.15
CA PRO A 194 41.35 -27.72 -21.67
C PRO A 194 40.36 -28.48 -20.71
N SER A 195 39.13 -28.71 -21.19
CA SER A 195 38.13 -29.68 -20.68
C SER A 195 38.36 -31.13 -21.15
N PRO A 196 37.61 -32.11 -20.62
CA PRO A 196 36.77 -33.03 -21.43
C PRO A 196 35.29 -32.97 -20.98
N VAL A 197 34.22 -33.20 -21.78
CA VAL A 197 33.92 -34.04 -22.97
C VAL A 197 33.34 -35.43 -22.64
N SER A 198 32.05 -35.60 -22.95
CA SER A 198 31.20 -36.82 -23.10
C SER A 198 29.85 -36.30 -23.69
N GLU A 199 29.23 -36.75 -24.79
CA GLU A 199 29.33 -37.98 -25.62
C GLU A 199 28.94 -39.25 -24.82
N SER A 200 27.97 -40.09 -25.20
CA SER A 200 27.11 -40.24 -26.41
C SER A 200 25.62 -40.53 -25.97
N GLU A 201 24.58 -40.87 -26.76
CA GLU A 201 24.45 -41.76 -27.94
C GLU A 201 23.09 -41.58 -28.69
N GLN A 202 22.91 -42.25 -29.84
CA GLN A 202 21.70 -42.25 -30.68
C GLN A 202 21.20 -43.67 -30.98
N GLU A 203 19.88 -43.88 -31.06
CA GLU A 203 19.17 -44.75 -32.03
C GLU A 203 17.84 -44.04 -32.40
N LYS A 204 17.33 -43.98 -33.66
CA LYS A 204 17.02 -45.02 -34.69
C LYS A 204 15.86 -45.95 -34.27
N ASP A 205 14.97 -46.43 -35.13
CA ASP A 205 14.71 -46.38 -36.60
C ASP A 205 13.16 -46.65 -36.80
N GLU A 206 12.45 -46.63 -37.95
CA GLU A 206 12.72 -46.61 -39.41
C GLU A 206 11.53 -45.93 -40.18
N SER A 207 11.83 -45.27 -41.31
CA SER A 207 11.07 -45.04 -42.60
C SER A 207 9.54 -45.21 -42.76
N THR A 208 8.94 -44.37 -43.65
CA THR A 208 8.03 -44.68 -44.81
C THR A 208 7.07 -43.50 -45.12
N ASP A 209 6.61 -43.22 -46.35
CA ASP A 209 7.09 -43.49 -47.72
C ASP A 209 6.54 -42.39 -48.67
N ALA A 210 6.99 -42.35 -49.93
CA ALA A 210 6.58 -41.41 -51.00
C ALA A 210 5.29 -41.92 -51.75
N PRO A 211 4.84 -41.34 -52.91
CA PRO A 211 5.31 -40.18 -53.67
C PRO A 211 4.20 -39.21 -54.14
N ALA A 212 4.58 -38.20 -54.95
CA ALA A 212 3.69 -37.23 -55.58
C ALA A 212 3.14 -37.68 -56.96
N THR A 213 2.10 -36.99 -57.45
CA THR A 213 1.68 -36.95 -58.86
C THR A 213 1.23 -35.53 -59.28
N GLU A 214 1.09 -35.34 -60.59
CA GLU A 214 1.10 -34.05 -61.33
C GLU A 214 -0.28 -33.75 -61.98
N LEU A 215 -0.38 -32.64 -62.75
CA LEU A 215 -1.46 -32.25 -63.70
C LEU A 215 -2.71 -31.57 -63.09
N THR A 216 -3.44 -30.65 -63.74
CA THR A 216 -3.43 -30.09 -65.13
C THR A 216 -3.87 -28.62 -65.17
N GLU A 217 -3.59 -27.91 -66.27
CA GLU A 217 -4.17 -26.59 -66.63
C GLU A 217 -5.63 -26.66 -67.18
N GLY A 218 -6.30 -25.50 -67.24
CA GLY A 218 -7.62 -25.28 -67.87
C GLY A 218 -8.67 -24.72 -66.89
N ASP A 219 -9.57 -23.81 -67.26
CA ASP A 219 -9.80 -23.11 -68.54
C ASP A 219 -10.45 -21.72 -68.25
N ALA A 220 -10.43 -20.78 -69.21
CA ALA A 220 -10.88 -19.40 -68.98
C ALA A 220 -12.27 -19.10 -69.59
N VAL A 221 -13.14 -18.44 -68.82
CA VAL A 221 -14.44 -17.90 -69.29
C VAL A 221 -14.64 -16.50 -68.68
N GLU A 222 -15.13 -15.56 -69.49
CA GLU A 222 -15.37 -14.15 -69.14
C GLU A 222 -16.84 -13.90 -68.72
N ASP A 223 -17.20 -12.61 -68.53
CA ASP A 223 -18.55 -12.05 -68.34
C ASP A 223 -19.29 -12.28 -66.99
N ASP A 224 -19.33 -11.23 -66.14
CA ASP A 224 -20.61 -10.62 -65.68
C ASP A 224 -20.39 -9.13 -65.28
N GLU A 225 -21.45 -8.33 -65.25
CA GLU A 225 -21.40 -6.87 -65.06
C GLU A 225 -21.75 -6.41 -63.61
N GLY A 226 -21.03 -5.40 -63.10
CA GLY A 226 -21.53 -4.52 -62.03
C GLY A 226 -20.55 -4.18 -60.91
N ASP A 227 -19.94 -2.99 -60.96
CA ASP A 227 -19.13 -2.43 -59.85
C ASP A 227 -20.01 -1.88 -58.72
N GLY A 228 -20.86 -2.75 -58.17
CA GLY A 228 -21.75 -2.48 -57.04
C GLY A 228 -20.99 -2.46 -55.72
N ARG A 229 -20.13 -1.45 -55.52
CA ARG A 229 -19.39 -1.28 -54.26
C ARG A 229 -20.34 -0.91 -53.14
N SER A 230 -20.79 -1.92 -52.40
CA SER A 230 -21.14 -1.75 -50.98
C SER A 230 -20.04 -0.94 -50.29
N PRO A 231 -20.38 -0.05 -49.34
CA PRO A 231 -19.37 0.42 -48.40
C PRO A 231 -18.74 -0.79 -47.70
N PRO A 232 -17.47 -0.74 -47.28
CA PRO A 232 -16.89 -1.82 -46.49
C PRO A 232 -17.76 -2.01 -45.24
N GLU A 233 -18.28 -3.22 -45.06
CA GLU A 233 -18.95 -3.58 -43.81
C GLU A 233 -17.95 -3.38 -42.68
N VAL A 234 -18.30 -2.54 -41.70
CA VAL A 234 -17.54 -2.44 -40.46
C VAL A 234 -17.61 -3.83 -39.83
N PRO A 235 -16.48 -4.54 -39.66
CA PRO A 235 -16.51 -5.90 -39.16
C PRO A 235 -17.09 -5.86 -37.75
N THR A 236 -18.26 -6.47 -37.56
CA THR A 236 -18.84 -6.66 -36.24
C THR A 236 -17.88 -7.54 -35.45
N PRO A 237 -17.21 -7.02 -34.40
CA PRO A 237 -16.22 -7.81 -33.69
C PRO A 237 -16.90 -8.98 -32.96
N PRO A 238 -16.16 -10.06 -32.71
CA PRO A 238 -16.75 -11.27 -32.13
C PRO A 238 -17.35 -11.00 -30.75
N GLU A 239 -18.49 -11.66 -30.47
CA GLU A 239 -19.16 -11.62 -29.16
C GLU A 239 -18.28 -12.18 -28.02
N ILE A 240 -17.22 -12.91 -28.40
CA ILE A 240 -16.16 -13.42 -27.54
C ILE A 240 -14.86 -12.71 -27.96
N TRP A 241 -14.35 -11.84 -27.08
CA TRP A 241 -12.97 -11.35 -27.19
C TRP A 241 -12.02 -12.52 -26.94
N ASN A 242 -11.17 -12.83 -27.92
CA ASN A 242 -10.11 -13.81 -27.78
C ASN A 242 -8.76 -13.09 -27.97
N PRO A 243 -8.02 -12.78 -26.89
CA PRO A 243 -6.73 -12.10 -27.02
C PRO A 243 -5.69 -12.94 -27.78
N ASP A 244 -5.86 -14.27 -27.79
CA ASP A 244 -4.96 -15.21 -28.47
C ASP A 244 -5.35 -15.46 -29.94
N ALA A 245 -6.13 -14.56 -30.58
CA ALA A 245 -6.67 -14.77 -31.94
C ALA A 245 -5.59 -15.04 -33.00
N ASN A 246 -4.42 -14.43 -32.85
CA ASN A 246 -3.28 -14.57 -33.76
C ASN A 246 -2.34 -15.74 -33.40
N GLY A 247 -2.59 -16.46 -32.30
CA GLY A 247 -1.92 -17.71 -31.94
C GLY A 247 -0.52 -17.58 -31.31
N ASP A 248 -0.01 -16.35 -31.13
CA ASP A 248 1.24 -16.03 -30.44
C ASP A 248 1.04 -15.49 -29.02
N GLY A 249 -0.23 -15.23 -28.63
CA GLY A 249 -0.62 -14.65 -27.34
C GLY A 249 -0.57 -13.12 -27.30
N ARG A 250 -0.36 -12.44 -28.44
CA ARG A 250 -0.24 -10.99 -28.51
C ARG A 250 -1.48 -10.36 -29.15
N VAL A 251 -2.15 -9.51 -28.40
CA VAL A 251 -3.18 -8.59 -28.94
C VAL A 251 -2.47 -7.45 -29.67
N ASP A 252 -2.85 -7.19 -30.93
CA ASP A 252 -2.29 -6.03 -31.65
C ASP A 252 -2.97 -4.70 -31.25
N ASP A 253 -2.24 -3.60 -31.39
CA ASP A 253 -2.70 -2.27 -30.93
C ASP A 253 -3.96 -1.78 -31.66
N ALA A 254 -4.13 -2.13 -32.94
CA ALA A 254 -5.29 -1.77 -33.74
C ALA A 254 -6.51 -2.65 -33.41
N GLU A 255 -6.32 -3.94 -33.14
CA GLU A 255 -7.35 -4.86 -32.62
C GLU A 255 -7.85 -4.38 -31.25
N ALA A 256 -6.95 -4.10 -30.31
CA ALA A 256 -7.30 -3.57 -28.99
C ALA A 256 -8.04 -2.24 -29.07
N LEU A 257 -7.59 -1.31 -29.93
CA LEU A 257 -8.27 -0.04 -30.17
C LEU A 257 -9.66 -0.21 -30.82
N ALA A 258 -9.80 -1.12 -31.78
CA ALA A 258 -11.08 -1.41 -32.42
C ALA A 258 -12.08 -2.04 -31.43
N PHE A 259 -11.61 -2.93 -30.57
CA PHE A 259 -12.44 -3.55 -29.54
C PHE A 259 -12.83 -2.56 -28.43
N ALA A 260 -11.88 -1.76 -27.93
CA ALA A 260 -12.16 -0.70 -26.96
C ALA A 260 -13.16 0.35 -27.52
N LYS A 261 -13.03 0.75 -28.79
CA LYS A 261 -14.03 1.60 -29.48
C LYS A 261 -15.42 0.95 -29.53
N THR A 262 -15.48 -0.38 -29.68
CA THR A 262 -16.75 -1.11 -29.71
C THR A 262 -17.40 -1.18 -28.33
N LEU A 263 -16.63 -1.48 -27.27
CA LEU A 263 -17.15 -1.45 -25.91
C LEU A 263 -17.63 -0.05 -25.51
N HIS A 264 -16.86 0.98 -25.85
CA HIS A 264 -17.26 2.39 -25.68
C HIS A 264 -18.58 2.71 -26.39
N GLN A 265 -18.77 2.26 -27.64
CA GLN A 265 -20.04 2.45 -28.35
C GLN A 265 -21.20 1.69 -27.68
N ARG A 266 -20.98 0.45 -27.21
CA ARG A 266 -22.01 -0.34 -26.51
C ARG A 266 -22.46 0.33 -25.20
N ILE A 267 -21.57 0.98 -24.48
CA ILE A 267 -21.89 1.79 -23.29
C ILE A 267 -22.75 3.00 -23.70
N LEU A 268 -22.38 3.72 -24.77
CA LEU A 268 -23.17 4.84 -25.29
C LEU A 268 -24.56 4.41 -25.82
N ASP A 269 -24.67 3.18 -26.34
CA ASP A 269 -25.93 2.58 -26.79
C ASP A 269 -26.80 2.07 -25.61
N GLY A 270 -26.26 2.07 -24.38
CA GLY A 270 -26.98 1.78 -23.14
C GLY A 270 -26.77 0.39 -22.53
N GLU A 271 -25.72 -0.35 -22.92
CA GLU A 271 -25.28 -1.56 -22.20
C GLU A 271 -24.52 -1.18 -20.92
N ASP A 272 -24.65 -1.98 -19.85
CA ASP A 272 -24.08 -1.63 -18.55
C ASP A 272 -22.54 -1.75 -18.52
N PHE A 273 -21.89 -0.71 -18.01
CA PHE A 273 -20.43 -0.62 -17.93
C PHE A 273 -19.83 -1.73 -17.05
N ALA A 274 -20.45 -2.06 -15.92
CA ALA A 274 -19.92 -3.05 -14.98
C ALA A 274 -20.06 -4.48 -15.52
N ASP A 275 -21.16 -4.80 -16.20
CA ASP A 275 -21.31 -6.06 -16.96
C ASP A 275 -20.24 -6.18 -18.07
N LEU A 276 -19.92 -5.09 -18.77
CA LEU A 276 -18.86 -5.08 -19.78
C LEU A 276 -17.46 -5.19 -19.16
N ALA A 277 -17.18 -4.49 -18.05
CA ALA A 277 -15.93 -4.58 -17.33
C ALA A 277 -15.69 -6.01 -16.78
N LEU A 278 -16.72 -6.62 -16.20
CA LEU A 278 -16.67 -8.00 -15.67
C LEU A 278 -16.43 -9.05 -16.76
N ARG A 279 -16.89 -8.81 -17.99
CA ARG A 279 -16.74 -9.72 -19.13
C ARG A 279 -15.45 -9.53 -19.92
N PHE A 280 -14.92 -8.30 -19.98
CA PHE A 280 -13.91 -7.92 -20.98
C PHE A 280 -12.71 -7.13 -20.43
N SER A 281 -12.75 -6.59 -19.21
CA SER A 281 -11.59 -5.90 -18.64
C SER A 281 -10.47 -6.88 -18.32
N ASN A 282 -9.26 -6.55 -18.74
CA ASN A 282 -8.04 -7.30 -18.47
C ASN A 282 -7.30 -6.79 -17.22
N ASP A 283 -7.83 -5.79 -16.51
CA ASP A 283 -7.32 -5.41 -15.19
C ASP A 283 -7.77 -6.42 -14.11
N PRO A 284 -6.83 -7.16 -13.47
CA PRO A 284 -7.17 -8.10 -12.40
C PRO A 284 -7.62 -7.41 -11.11
N GLY A 285 -7.34 -6.12 -10.90
CA GLY A 285 -7.71 -5.39 -9.69
C GLY A 285 -9.19 -5.02 -9.64
N SER A 286 -9.69 -4.38 -10.69
CA SER A 286 -11.03 -3.80 -10.76
C SER A 286 -12.01 -4.53 -11.68
N GLY A 287 -11.55 -5.33 -12.65
CA GLY A 287 -12.43 -5.97 -13.65
C GLY A 287 -13.53 -6.82 -13.01
N SER A 288 -13.17 -7.63 -12.00
CA SER A 288 -14.11 -8.43 -11.20
C SER A 288 -15.07 -7.61 -10.32
N GLN A 289 -14.82 -6.31 -10.18
CA GLN A 289 -15.58 -5.35 -9.37
C GLN A 289 -16.31 -4.32 -10.26
N GLY A 290 -16.60 -4.66 -11.52
CA GLY A 290 -17.29 -3.76 -12.46
C GLY A 290 -16.43 -2.59 -12.95
N GLY A 291 -15.10 -2.71 -12.80
CA GLY A 291 -14.12 -1.70 -13.19
C GLY A 291 -13.83 -0.65 -12.12
N GLU A 292 -14.48 -0.66 -10.94
CA GLU A 292 -14.26 0.35 -9.91
C GLU A 292 -12.84 0.31 -9.31
N LEU A 293 -12.15 1.46 -9.31
CA LEU A 293 -10.81 1.64 -8.76
C LEU A 293 -10.79 2.36 -7.39
N GLY A 294 -11.97 2.67 -6.84
CA GLY A 294 -12.09 3.45 -5.60
C GLY A 294 -11.73 4.93 -5.79
N TRP A 295 -11.43 5.61 -4.67
CA TRP A 295 -10.99 7.00 -4.66
C TRP A 295 -9.47 7.09 -4.82
N ALA A 296 -8.99 8.02 -5.65
CA ALA A 296 -7.57 8.29 -5.83
C ALA A 296 -7.28 9.78 -6.03
N GLY A 297 -6.23 10.27 -5.37
CA GLY A 297 -5.58 11.54 -5.66
C GLY A 297 -4.61 11.44 -6.85
N ARG A 298 -3.91 12.54 -7.12
CA ARG A 298 -2.93 12.64 -8.22
C ARG A 298 -1.65 11.85 -7.91
N GLY A 299 -0.95 11.41 -8.95
CA GLY A 299 0.22 10.52 -8.86
C GLY A 299 -0.11 9.06 -8.55
N ARG A 300 -1.39 8.68 -8.46
CA ARG A 300 -1.83 7.29 -8.19
C ARG A 300 -2.09 6.47 -9.46
N TYR A 301 -2.12 7.10 -10.64
CA TYR A 301 -2.35 6.46 -11.94
C TYR A 301 -1.21 6.73 -12.93
N VAL A 302 -1.20 6.05 -14.08
CA VAL A 302 -0.30 6.39 -15.20
C VAL A 302 -0.72 7.72 -15.84
N PRO A 303 0.21 8.53 -16.40
CA PRO A 303 -0.07 9.91 -16.79
C PRO A 303 -1.25 10.08 -17.76
N GLU A 304 -1.37 9.18 -18.74
CA GLU A 304 -2.43 9.23 -19.76
C GLU A 304 -3.81 8.92 -19.16
N PHE A 305 -3.85 8.00 -18.20
CA PHE A 305 -5.06 7.68 -17.44
C PHE A 305 -5.44 8.82 -16.49
N GLU A 306 -4.46 9.42 -15.81
CA GLU A 306 -4.69 10.56 -14.91
C GLU A 306 -5.20 11.79 -15.66
N GLU A 307 -4.58 12.16 -16.79
CA GLU A 307 -5.01 13.31 -17.59
C GLU A 307 -6.48 13.17 -18.02
N ALA A 308 -6.89 11.98 -18.44
CA ALA A 308 -8.29 11.69 -18.75
C ALA A 308 -9.19 11.71 -17.50
N ALA A 309 -8.87 10.92 -16.47
CA ALA A 309 -9.69 10.79 -15.26
C ALA A 309 -9.93 12.13 -14.54
N PHE A 310 -8.93 13.03 -14.52
CA PHE A 310 -9.04 14.34 -13.89
C PHE A 310 -9.54 15.45 -14.83
N SER A 311 -9.69 15.24 -16.14
CA SER A 311 -10.29 16.24 -17.06
C SER A 311 -11.79 16.05 -17.31
N LEU A 312 -12.32 14.85 -17.11
CA LEU A 312 -13.75 14.51 -17.28
C LEU A 312 -14.66 15.11 -16.19
N GLU A 313 -15.90 15.47 -16.56
CA GLU A 313 -16.96 15.80 -15.61
C GLU A 313 -17.53 14.54 -14.91
N VAL A 314 -18.23 14.72 -13.78
CA VAL A 314 -18.85 13.61 -13.04
C VAL A 314 -20.02 13.02 -13.84
N GLY A 315 -19.95 11.72 -14.13
CA GLY A 315 -20.85 11.00 -15.04
C GLY A 315 -20.40 11.03 -16.51
N GLU A 316 -19.23 11.60 -16.82
CA GLU A 316 -18.64 11.58 -18.16
C GLU A 316 -17.71 10.38 -18.36
N MET A 317 -17.63 9.89 -19.60
CA MET A 317 -16.80 8.75 -20.02
C MET A 317 -15.79 9.17 -21.09
N SER A 318 -14.55 8.71 -20.97
CA SER A 318 -13.50 8.93 -21.97
C SER A 318 -13.73 8.12 -23.25
N ALA A 319 -13.30 8.68 -24.37
CA ALA A 319 -12.89 7.85 -25.51
C ALA A 319 -11.74 6.92 -25.11
N PRO A 320 -11.46 5.81 -25.85
CA PRO A 320 -10.36 4.90 -25.51
C PRO A 320 -8.98 5.59 -25.43
N VAL A 321 -8.41 5.61 -24.22
CA VAL A 321 -7.13 6.22 -23.87
C VAL A 321 -6.02 5.18 -23.99
N LYS A 322 -4.96 5.46 -24.76
CA LYS A 322 -3.77 4.60 -24.83
C LYS A 322 -2.88 4.82 -23.60
N SER A 323 -2.37 3.73 -23.03
CA SER A 323 -1.32 3.73 -22.00
C SER A 323 -0.27 2.65 -22.28
N THR A 324 0.72 2.52 -21.40
CA THR A 324 1.70 1.41 -21.41
C THR A 324 1.07 0.02 -21.20
N PHE A 325 -0.14 -0.07 -20.67
CA PHE A 325 -0.83 -1.34 -20.41
C PHE A 325 -1.76 -1.78 -21.55
N GLY A 326 -2.20 -0.83 -22.39
CA GLY A 326 -3.23 -1.10 -23.38
C GLY A 326 -4.14 0.11 -23.62
N TYR A 327 -5.43 -0.15 -23.81
CA TYR A 327 -6.46 0.88 -23.97
C TYR A 327 -7.43 0.90 -22.80
N HIS A 328 -7.66 2.08 -22.23
CA HIS A 328 -8.60 2.30 -21.14
C HIS A 328 -9.86 3.04 -21.63
N ILE A 329 -11.03 2.56 -21.22
CA ILE A 329 -12.28 3.33 -21.22
C ILE A 329 -12.51 3.72 -19.76
N ILE A 330 -12.67 5.02 -19.46
CA ILE A 330 -12.68 5.55 -18.09
C ILE A 330 -13.98 6.31 -17.86
N GLU A 331 -14.64 6.13 -16.71
CA GLU A 331 -15.82 6.90 -16.31
C GLU A 331 -15.63 7.47 -14.90
N VAL A 332 -15.89 8.76 -14.72
CA VAL A 332 -15.81 9.43 -13.42
C VAL A 332 -17.14 9.28 -12.68
N LEU A 333 -17.14 8.55 -11.57
CA LEU A 333 -18.33 8.31 -10.75
C LEU A 333 -18.57 9.45 -9.76
N GLU A 334 -17.51 9.97 -9.13
CA GLU A 334 -17.54 11.10 -8.18
C GLU A 334 -16.23 11.90 -8.24
N ARG A 335 -16.25 13.17 -7.81
CA ARG A 335 -15.07 14.02 -7.56
C ARG A 335 -15.26 14.78 -6.25
N ASP A 336 -14.18 14.98 -5.52
CA ASP A 336 -14.14 15.68 -4.24
C ASP A 336 -12.81 16.46 -4.15
N ASP A 337 -12.88 17.79 -4.29
CA ASP A 337 -11.71 18.68 -4.39
C ASP A 337 -11.01 18.89 -3.03
N GLU A 338 -11.69 18.58 -1.92
CA GLU A 338 -11.21 18.76 -0.54
C GLU A 338 -11.25 17.44 0.24
N ARG A 339 -11.04 16.31 -0.45
CA ARG A 339 -11.13 14.98 0.16
C ARG A 339 -9.99 14.72 1.14
N PRO A 340 -10.25 14.21 2.37
CA PRO A 340 -9.19 13.84 3.29
C PRO A 340 -8.22 12.80 2.71
N LYS A 341 -6.92 13.06 2.87
CA LYS A 341 -5.85 12.14 2.45
C LYS A 341 -5.85 10.86 3.30
N GLU A 342 -5.35 9.77 2.71
CA GLU A 342 -5.03 8.55 3.44
C GLU A 342 -3.96 8.83 4.50
N GLU A 343 -4.16 8.40 5.75
CA GLU A 343 -3.25 8.73 6.87
C GLU A 343 -1.80 8.36 6.58
N ALA A 344 -1.55 7.19 5.96
CA ALA A 344 -0.20 6.77 5.57
C ALA A 344 0.46 7.72 4.56
N SER A 345 -0.30 8.23 3.59
CA SER A 345 0.20 9.18 2.58
C SER A 345 0.47 10.56 3.22
N LEU A 346 -0.46 11.03 4.06
CA LEU A 346 -0.31 12.30 4.79
C LEU A 346 0.90 12.28 5.74
N GLN A 347 1.14 11.18 6.45
CA GLN A 347 2.32 11.02 7.32
C GLN A 347 3.62 10.94 6.52
N GLN A 348 3.62 10.39 5.30
CA GLN A 348 4.78 10.43 4.41
C GLN A 348 5.07 11.86 3.94
N GLU A 349 4.08 12.59 3.43
CA GLU A 349 4.25 13.99 3.02
C GLU A 349 4.70 14.88 4.20
N TYR A 350 4.13 14.68 5.39
CA TYR A 350 4.56 15.37 6.60
C TYR A 350 6.04 15.12 6.91
N ALA A 351 6.51 13.88 6.78
CA ALA A 351 7.91 13.53 7.01
C ALA A 351 8.84 14.15 5.94
N GLU A 352 8.46 14.11 4.66
CA GLU A 352 9.24 14.68 3.55
C GLU A 352 9.32 16.22 3.63
N ALA A 353 8.21 16.89 3.93
CA ALA A 353 8.16 18.34 4.16
C ALA A 353 9.04 18.76 5.34
N PHE A 354 8.95 18.05 6.48
CA PHE A 354 9.77 18.36 7.66
C PHE A 354 11.26 18.12 7.41
N GLN A 355 11.65 17.04 6.71
CA GLN A 355 13.06 16.78 6.35
C GLN A 355 13.62 17.85 5.41
N THR A 356 12.82 18.29 4.43
CA THR A 356 13.18 19.36 3.50
C THR A 356 13.39 20.67 4.26
N TRP A 357 12.41 21.09 5.07
CA TRP A 357 12.50 22.26 5.94
C TRP A 357 13.73 22.21 6.86
N LEU A 358 13.98 21.07 7.50
CA LEU A 358 15.10 20.88 8.42
C LEU A 358 16.46 21.02 7.70
N GLN A 359 16.57 20.50 6.48
CA GLN A 359 17.77 20.67 5.65
C GLN A 359 18.01 22.15 5.30
N GLU A 360 16.97 22.90 4.92
CA GLU A 360 17.06 24.35 4.69
C GLU A 360 17.47 25.12 5.95
N GLN A 361 16.96 24.73 7.13
CA GLN A 361 17.34 25.36 8.40
C GLN A 361 18.80 25.06 8.78
N VAL A 362 19.30 23.84 8.53
CA VAL A 362 20.73 23.48 8.72
C VAL A 362 21.64 24.30 7.80
N LEU A 363 21.27 24.43 6.52
CA LEU A 363 22.03 25.18 5.52
C LEU A 363 22.04 26.69 5.82
N SER A 364 20.88 27.29 6.10
CA SER A 364 20.77 28.75 6.35
C SER A 364 21.49 29.21 7.63
N LEU A 365 21.65 28.33 8.62
CA LEU A 365 22.40 28.61 9.84
C LEU A 365 23.93 28.40 9.69
N ASN A 366 24.39 27.87 8.54
CA ASN A 366 25.79 27.58 8.19
C ASN A 366 26.51 26.72 9.25
N ILE A 367 25.89 25.59 9.64
CA ILE A 367 26.41 24.71 10.70
C ILE A 367 27.29 23.59 10.12
N ASP A 368 28.47 23.97 9.62
CA ASP A 368 29.43 23.02 9.04
C ASP A 368 30.04 22.04 10.07
N ARG A 369 30.00 22.38 11.37
CA ARG A 369 30.61 21.59 12.46
C ARG A 369 29.91 21.77 13.81
N PRO A 370 29.98 20.76 14.71
CA PRO A 370 29.57 20.90 16.11
C PRO A 370 30.36 21.99 16.87
N ASP A 371 31.59 22.29 16.45
CA ASP A 371 32.45 23.31 17.04
C ASP A 371 31.83 24.73 17.01
N ASN A 372 30.93 24.99 16.05
CA ASN A 372 30.27 26.30 15.86
C ASN A 372 28.87 26.35 16.51
N LEU A 373 28.40 25.23 17.09
CA LEU A 373 27.04 25.03 17.57
C LEU A 373 26.76 25.80 18.88
N SER A 374 27.71 25.73 19.83
CA SER A 374 27.63 26.40 21.14
C SER A 374 27.67 27.93 21.06
N ALA A 375 28.11 28.49 19.93
CA ALA A 375 28.09 29.94 19.65
C ALA A 375 26.77 30.40 19.01
N LYS A 376 25.90 29.46 18.59
CA LYS A 376 24.62 29.71 17.90
C LYS A 376 23.40 29.34 18.73
N LEU A 377 23.53 28.36 19.62
CA LEU A 377 22.52 28.02 20.62
C LEU A 377 22.20 29.23 21.53
N PRO A 378 20.93 29.43 21.92
CA PRO A 378 20.58 30.45 22.90
C PRO A 378 21.23 30.12 24.26
N ARG A 379 21.93 31.10 24.86
CA ARG A 379 22.60 30.96 26.17
C ARG A 379 21.64 30.92 27.39
N ASN A 380 20.44 30.40 27.22
CA ASN A 380 19.50 30.26 28.33
C ASN A 380 18.52 29.12 28.08
N LEU A 381 18.74 28.02 28.79
CA LEU A 381 17.73 27.27 29.55
C LEU A 381 18.51 26.28 30.43
N GLY A 382 18.98 26.75 31.59
CA GLY A 382 19.75 25.92 32.53
C GLY A 382 21.17 26.37 32.88
N ASP A 383 21.54 27.64 32.65
CA ASP A 383 22.77 28.20 33.24
C ASP A 383 22.53 28.46 34.74
N SER A 384 22.59 27.40 35.55
CA SER A 384 22.49 27.47 37.01
C SER A 384 23.81 27.97 37.60
N ASP A 385 24.01 29.27 37.49
CA ASP A 385 25.17 30.04 37.97
C ASP A 385 25.15 30.08 39.52
N ASP A 386 25.62 29.02 40.18
CA ASP A 386 25.95 29.00 41.61
C ASP A 386 27.13 28.03 41.92
N GLN A 387 27.75 28.18 43.10
CA GLN A 387 29.19 27.89 43.35
C GLN A 387 29.57 26.47 43.82
#